data_AF-A0AAE9NNS4-F1
#
_entry.id   AF-A0AAE9NNS4-F1
#
_cell.length_a   1.000
_cell.length_b   1.000
_cell.length_c   1.000
_cell.angle_alpha   90.00
_cell.angle_beta   90.00
_cell.angle_gamma   90.00
#
_symmetry.space_group_name_H-M   'P 1'
#
loop_
_entity.id
_entity.type
_entity.pdbx_description
1 polymer ?
#
loop_
_entity_poly.entity_id
_entity_poly.type
_entity_poly.pdbx_seq_one_letter_code
_entity_poly.pdbx_strand_id
1 'polypeptide(L)'
;MSNDISRITMHTVSKAAVAPTTNKATSSKAASTTESKAATSGGSGAQQKIAALQNQIQQLTKKLKELGESATNATSEDERKLIKQQQQMIQAQIQALYAEIARIQKEEAEKKALSAASDSTSQPLENKGKKGGVDIYV
;
A
#
# COMPACT_ATOMS: atom_id res chain seq x y z
N MET A 1 0.50 40.06 -25.36
CA MET A 1 -0.42 39.00 -24.89
C MET A 1 0.23 38.37 -23.68
N SER A 2 -0.05 38.93 -22.50
CA SER A 2 0.49 38.48 -21.22
C SER A 2 -0.50 37.51 -20.60
N ASN A 3 -0.04 36.29 -20.31
CA ASN A 3 -0.90 35.21 -19.82
C ASN A 3 -0.78 35.18 -18.29
N ASP A 4 -1.69 35.90 -17.62
CA ASP A 4 -1.78 35.97 -16.16
C ASP A 4 -2.20 34.61 -15.57
N ILE A 5 -1.23 33.91 -14.99
CA ILE A 5 -1.43 32.71 -14.19
C ILE A 5 -2.13 33.16 -12.89
N SER A 6 -3.46 33.07 -12.89
CA SER A 6 -4.25 33.23 -11.67
C SER A 6 -3.92 32.09 -10.71
N ARG A 7 -3.09 32.41 -9.73
CA ARG A 7 -2.84 31.61 -8.52
C ARG A 7 -4.17 31.49 -7.78
N ILE A 8 -4.70 30.26 -7.68
CA ILE A 8 -5.79 29.96 -6.76
C ILE A 8 -5.21 30.05 -5.34
N THR A 9 -5.47 31.17 -4.70
CA THR A 9 -5.26 31.38 -3.27
C THR A 9 -6.18 30.45 -2.48
N MET A 10 -5.58 29.58 -1.66
CA MET A 10 -6.26 28.84 -0.60
C MET A 10 -6.91 29.85 0.35
N HIS A 11 -8.24 29.90 0.38
CA HIS A 11 -8.95 30.72 1.35
C HIS A 11 -8.81 30.08 2.73
N THR A 12 -7.86 30.58 3.52
CA THR A 12 -7.76 30.35 4.96
C THR A 12 -8.91 31.11 5.65
N VAL A 13 -9.87 30.39 6.23
CA VAL A 13 -10.88 30.98 7.11
C VAL A 13 -10.29 31.23 8.50
N SER A 14 -9.55 32.33 8.64
CA SER A 14 -9.29 32.93 9.95
C SER A 14 -10.40 33.93 10.26
N LYS A 15 -11.40 33.51 11.05
CA LYS A 15 -12.29 34.45 11.74
C LYS A 15 -11.70 34.68 13.14
N ALA A 16 -10.86 35.71 13.26
CA ALA A 16 -10.51 36.30 14.53
C ALA A 16 -11.49 37.44 14.82
N ALA A 17 -12.24 37.35 15.91
CA ALA A 17 -12.90 38.49 16.54
C ALA A 17 -13.23 38.15 18.00
N VAL A 18 -12.35 38.65 18.88
CA VAL A 18 -12.60 39.24 20.21
C VAL A 18 -13.74 38.69 21.10
N ALA A 19 -13.30 38.21 22.27
CA ALA A 19 -14.04 37.90 23.52
C ALA A 19 -15.11 38.96 23.89
N PRO A 20 -16.14 38.69 24.76
CA PRO A 20 -16.01 37.85 25.96
C PRO A 20 -17.25 37.05 26.44
N THR A 21 -16.99 36.29 27.51
CA THR A 21 -17.89 35.84 28.60
C THR A 21 -18.63 34.49 28.57
N THR A 22 -18.46 33.84 29.73
CA THR A 22 -19.38 32.95 30.48
C THR A 22 -19.58 31.50 30.06
N ASN A 23 -18.90 30.64 30.84
CA ASN A 23 -19.42 29.49 31.59
C ASN A 23 -20.56 28.67 30.96
N LYS A 24 -20.30 27.37 30.73
CA LYS A 24 -20.83 26.24 31.53
C LYS A 24 -20.59 24.88 30.86
N ALA A 25 -19.93 23.98 31.63
CA ALA A 25 -19.90 22.52 31.49
C ALA A 25 -19.12 21.97 30.26
N THR A 26 -18.30 20.92 30.27
CA THR A 26 -17.94 19.90 31.25
C THR A 26 -16.63 19.26 30.73
N SER A 27 -15.67 19.03 31.62
CA SER A 27 -14.65 17.95 31.59
C SER A 27 -14.07 17.48 30.24
N SER A 28 -12.79 17.76 30.00
CA SER A 28 -11.82 16.68 29.86
C SER A 28 -10.39 17.19 30.02
N LYS A 29 -9.64 16.35 30.73
CA LYS A 29 -8.33 16.51 31.32
C LYS A 29 -7.22 16.57 30.26
N ALA A 30 -6.38 17.58 30.44
CA ALA A 30 -4.95 17.66 30.18
C ALA A 30 -4.28 16.53 29.35
N ALA A 31 -3.69 16.97 28.24
CA ALA A 31 -2.32 16.69 27.83
C ALA A 31 -1.73 15.32 28.20
N SER A 32 -1.65 14.44 27.21
CA SER A 32 -0.49 13.60 27.04
C SER A 32 -0.16 13.52 25.55
N THR A 33 0.78 14.37 25.15
CA THR A 33 1.73 14.07 24.08
C THR A 33 2.43 12.77 24.46
N THR A 34 1.97 11.67 23.88
CA THR A 34 2.74 10.44 23.81
C THR A 34 2.64 9.98 22.36
N GLU A 35 3.72 10.24 21.63
CA GLU A 35 4.33 9.31 20.69
C GLU A 35 3.36 8.63 19.72
N SER A 36 3.42 9.08 18.47
CA SER A 36 3.40 8.24 17.28
C SER A 36 3.51 6.74 17.60
N LYS A 37 2.37 6.08 17.81
CA LYS A 37 2.32 4.63 17.72
C LYS A 37 2.29 4.28 16.23
N ALA A 38 3.44 4.49 15.60
CA ALA A 38 3.87 3.66 14.49
C ALA A 38 3.67 2.22 14.96
N ALA A 39 2.58 1.60 14.49
CA ALA A 39 2.39 0.18 14.64
C ALA A 39 3.54 -0.46 13.87
N THR A 40 4.55 -0.89 14.61
CA THR A 40 5.60 -1.74 14.08
C THR A 40 4.91 -3.02 13.64
N SER A 41 4.97 -3.27 12.33
CA SER A 41 4.92 -4.60 11.77
C SER A 41 5.72 -4.51 10.49
N GLY A 42 6.97 -4.96 10.58
CA GLY A 42 7.95 -4.96 9.51
C GLY A 42 7.61 -5.94 8.39
N GLY A 43 6.44 -5.75 7.76
CA GLY A 43 6.14 -6.22 6.42
C GLY A 43 6.00 -5.01 5.51
N SER A 44 6.75 -4.98 4.41
CA SER A 44 6.53 -4.00 3.33
C SER A 44 5.04 -3.98 3.00
N GLY A 45 4.39 -2.82 2.90
CA GLY A 45 2.94 -2.69 2.63
C GLY A 45 2.43 -3.55 1.45
N ALA A 46 3.33 -3.94 0.55
CA ALA A 46 3.08 -4.93 -0.49
C ALA A 46 2.77 -6.35 0.03
N GLN A 47 3.46 -6.85 1.05
CA GLN A 47 3.18 -8.15 1.68
C GLN A 47 1.78 -8.18 2.32
N GLN A 48 1.36 -7.12 3.01
CA GLN A 48 -0.01 -7.03 3.55
C GLN A 48 -1.04 -7.05 2.42
N LYS A 49 -0.78 -6.32 1.31
CA LYS A 49 -1.64 -6.35 0.12
C LYS A 49 -1.72 -7.74 -0.49
N ILE A 50 -0.58 -8.42 -0.67
CA ILE A 50 -0.53 -9.79 -1.20
C ILE A 50 -1.34 -10.74 -0.29
N ALA A 51 -1.16 -10.66 1.03
CA ALA A 51 -1.91 -11.49 1.98
C ALA A 51 -3.42 -11.24 1.91
N ALA A 52 -3.84 -9.98 1.77
CA ALA A 52 -5.26 -9.64 1.58
C ALA A 52 -5.82 -10.20 0.26
N LEU A 53 -5.08 -10.05 -0.85
CA LEU A 53 -5.47 -10.59 -2.16
C LEU A 53 -5.56 -12.12 -2.13
N GLN A 54 -4.62 -12.80 -1.45
CA GLN A 54 -4.67 -14.25 -1.27
C GLN A 54 -5.90 -14.71 -0.47
N ASN A 55 -6.28 -13.97 0.57
CA ASN A 55 -7.52 -14.24 1.31
C ASN A 55 -8.74 -14.07 0.40
N GLN A 56 -8.79 -13.02 -0.42
CA GLN A 56 -9.89 -12.80 -1.36
C GLN A 56 -10.00 -13.95 -2.38
N ILE A 57 -8.88 -14.46 -2.89
CA ILE A 57 -8.84 -15.64 -3.77
C ILE A 57 -9.44 -16.85 -3.06
N GLN A 58 -9.07 -17.12 -1.82
CA GLN A 58 -9.62 -18.25 -1.05
C GLN A 58 -11.14 -18.12 -0.89
N GLN A 59 -11.63 -16.93 -0.56
CA GLN A 59 -13.08 -16.70 -0.38
C GLN A 59 -13.84 -16.86 -1.70
N LEU A 60 -13.30 -16.35 -2.82
CA LEU A 60 -13.89 -16.55 -4.14
C LEU A 60 -13.86 -18.02 -4.58
N THR A 61 -12.79 -18.75 -4.24
CA THR A 61 -12.67 -20.19 -4.52
C THR A 61 -13.70 -21.00 -3.74
N LYS A 62 -13.97 -20.64 -2.47
CA LYS A 62 -15.05 -21.24 -1.69
C LYS A 62 -16.42 -20.98 -2.33
N LYS A 63 -16.71 -19.73 -2.70
CA LYS A 63 -17.96 -19.38 -3.41
C LYS A 63 -18.13 -20.17 -4.70
N LEU A 64 -17.05 -20.39 -5.45
CA LEU A 64 -17.07 -21.20 -6.68
C LEU A 64 -17.46 -22.65 -6.38
N LYS A 65 -16.95 -23.24 -5.29
CA LYS A 65 -17.34 -24.58 -4.84
C LYS A 65 -18.82 -24.64 -4.43
N GLU A 66 -19.29 -23.68 -3.64
CA GLU A 66 -20.71 -23.56 -3.23
C GLU A 66 -21.64 -23.40 -4.45
N LEU A 67 -21.23 -22.63 -5.45
CA LEU A 67 -21.94 -22.50 -6.73
C LEU A 67 -21.93 -23.82 -7.52
N GLY A 68 -20.86 -24.60 -7.45
CA GLY A 68 -20.80 -25.95 -8.03
C GLY A 68 -21.82 -26.89 -7.39
N GLU A 69 -21.93 -26.88 -6.07
CA GLU A 69 -22.94 -27.64 -5.33
C GLU A 69 -24.36 -27.14 -5.66
N SER A 70 -24.55 -25.83 -5.78
CA SER A 70 -25.82 -25.24 -6.22
C SER A 70 -26.18 -25.68 -7.65
N ALA A 71 -25.20 -25.75 -8.55
CA ALA A 71 -25.43 -26.23 -9.93
C ALA A 71 -25.87 -27.70 -9.98
N THR A 72 -25.40 -28.53 -9.05
CA THR A 72 -25.86 -29.93 -8.97
C THR A 72 -27.30 -30.04 -8.50
N ASN A 73 -27.72 -29.18 -7.58
CA ASN A 73 -29.07 -29.14 -7.01
C ASN A 73 -30.07 -28.35 -7.86
N ALA A 74 -29.60 -27.56 -8.84
CA ALA A 74 -30.44 -26.73 -9.69
C ALA A 74 -31.45 -27.58 -10.48
N THR A 75 -32.72 -27.16 -10.41
CA THR A 75 -33.87 -27.90 -10.97
C THR A 75 -34.26 -27.42 -12.36
N SER A 76 -33.84 -26.21 -12.73
CA SER A 76 -34.10 -25.60 -14.04
C SER A 76 -32.81 -25.38 -14.85
N GLU A 77 -32.93 -25.42 -16.17
CA GLU A 77 -31.84 -25.11 -17.09
C GLU A 77 -31.37 -23.65 -16.98
N ASP A 78 -32.31 -22.72 -16.78
CA ASP A 78 -31.99 -21.29 -16.64
C ASP A 78 -31.18 -21.02 -15.37
N GLU A 79 -31.52 -21.69 -14.28
CA GLU A 79 -30.78 -21.65 -13.02
C GLU A 79 -29.36 -22.20 -13.21
N ARG A 80 -29.21 -23.34 -13.89
CA ARG A 80 -27.89 -23.91 -14.23
C ARG A 80 -27.06 -22.96 -15.08
N LYS A 81 -27.67 -22.28 -16.06
CA LYS A 81 -26.98 -21.29 -16.91
C LYS A 81 -26.51 -20.08 -16.10
N LEU A 82 -27.36 -19.53 -15.23
CA LEU A 82 -27.02 -18.41 -14.37
C LEU A 82 -25.86 -18.76 -13.42
N ILE A 83 -25.93 -19.93 -12.78
CA ILE A 83 -24.88 -20.42 -11.89
C ILE A 83 -23.57 -20.62 -12.66
N LYS A 84 -23.61 -21.17 -13.88
CA LYS A 84 -22.43 -21.32 -14.74
C LYS A 84 -21.82 -19.97 -15.11
N GLN A 85 -22.64 -18.98 -15.46
CA GLN A 85 -22.18 -17.63 -15.77
C GLN A 85 -21.50 -16.99 -14.56
N GLN A 86 -22.06 -17.16 -13.36
CA GLN A 86 -21.48 -16.63 -12.13
C GLN A 86 -20.14 -17.31 -11.79
N GLN A 87 -20.03 -18.63 -11.99
CA GLN A 87 -18.76 -19.34 -11.86
C GLN A 87 -17.69 -18.78 -12.81
N GLN A 88 -18.03 -18.54 -14.08
CA GLN A 88 -17.10 -17.95 -15.05
C GLN A 88 -16.62 -16.56 -14.62
N MET A 89 -17.53 -15.71 -14.15
CA MET A 89 -17.19 -14.39 -13.63
C MET A 89 -16.25 -14.47 -12.42
N ILE A 90 -16.48 -15.40 -11.51
CA ILE A 90 -15.62 -15.60 -10.33
C ILE A 90 -14.24 -16.13 -10.74
N GLN A 91 -14.16 -17.05 -11.70
CA GLN A 91 -12.87 -17.52 -12.23
C GLN A 91 -12.05 -16.39 -12.85
N ALA A 92 -12.71 -15.51 -13.62
CA ALA A 92 -12.04 -14.34 -14.19
C ALA A 92 -11.51 -13.39 -13.09
N GLN A 93 -12.30 -13.15 -12.04
CA GLN A 93 -11.85 -12.36 -10.90
C GLN A 93 -10.66 -13.00 -10.17
N ILE A 94 -10.69 -14.32 -9.96
CA ILE A 94 -9.56 -15.04 -9.35
C ILE A 94 -8.29 -14.87 -10.19
N GLN A 95 -8.38 -15.02 -11.52
CA GLN A 95 -7.23 -14.82 -12.41
C GLN A 95 -6.68 -13.39 -12.33
N ALA A 96 -7.56 -12.38 -12.31
CA ALA A 96 -7.13 -10.99 -12.16
C ALA A 96 -6.40 -10.75 -10.83
N LEU A 97 -6.87 -11.34 -9.74
CA LEU A 97 -6.20 -11.25 -8.43
C LEU A 97 -4.82 -11.92 -8.43
N TYR A 98 -4.68 -13.07 -9.09
CA TYR A 98 -3.37 -13.72 -9.27
C TYR A 98 -2.40 -12.85 -10.07
N ALA A 99 -2.89 -12.21 -11.14
CA ALA A 99 -2.09 -11.29 -11.94
C ALA A 99 -1.62 -10.08 -11.11
N GLU A 100 -2.49 -9.51 -10.28
CA GLU A 100 -2.13 -8.39 -9.41
C GLU A 100 -1.08 -8.81 -8.35
N ILE A 101 -1.24 -10.00 -7.75
CA ILE A 101 -0.24 -10.55 -6.82
C ILE A 101 1.12 -10.71 -7.52
N ALA A 102 1.15 -11.24 -8.75
CA ALA A 102 2.38 -11.38 -9.52
C ALA A 102 3.03 -10.02 -9.83
N ARG A 103 2.21 -9.02 -10.20
CA ARG A 103 2.66 -7.64 -10.46
C ARG A 103 3.32 -7.03 -9.22
N ILE A 104 2.67 -7.13 -8.06
CA ILE A 104 3.19 -6.61 -6.79
C ILE A 104 4.50 -7.30 -6.43
N GLN A 105 4.57 -8.64 -6.56
CA GLN A 105 5.80 -9.37 -6.25
C GLN A 105 6.98 -8.96 -7.16
N LYS A 106 6.73 -8.75 -8.45
CA LYS A 106 7.74 -8.25 -9.39
C LYS A 106 8.23 -6.85 -8.99
N GLU A 107 7.31 -5.93 -8.69
CA GLU A 107 7.65 -4.56 -8.27
C GLU A 107 8.49 -4.57 -6.98
N GLU A 108 8.16 -5.42 -6.01
CA GLU A 108 8.93 -5.56 -4.77
C GLU A 108 10.33 -6.14 -5.00
N ALA A 109 10.48 -7.09 -5.92
CA ALA A 109 11.78 -7.64 -6.30
C ALA A 109 12.66 -6.59 -6.99
N GLU A 110 12.09 -5.79 -7.90
CA GLU A 110 12.78 -4.68 -8.56
C GLU A 110 13.22 -3.60 -7.58
N LYS A 111 12.35 -3.20 -6.64
CA LYS A 111 12.70 -2.25 -5.58
C LYS A 111 13.85 -2.75 -4.70
N LYS A 112 13.80 -4.01 -4.28
CA LYS A 112 14.89 -4.62 -3.49
C LYS A 112 16.20 -4.63 -4.26
N ALA A 113 16.18 -4.92 -5.56
CA ALA A 113 17.38 -4.87 -6.41
C ALA A 113 17.93 -3.44 -6.57
N LEU A 114 17.07 -2.43 -6.76
CA LEU A 114 17.48 -1.02 -6.84
C LEU A 114 18.04 -0.50 -5.51
N SER A 115 17.44 -0.87 -4.37
CA SER A 115 17.96 -0.48 -3.05
C SER A 115 19.32 -1.12 -2.77
N ALA A 116 19.52 -2.41 -3.10
CA ALA A 116 20.81 -3.07 -2.94
C ALA A 116 21.91 -2.51 -3.86
N ALA A 117 21.56 -2.07 -5.08
CA ALA A 117 22.48 -1.42 -5.99
C ALA A 117 22.87 0.01 -5.54
N SER A 118 21.96 0.71 -4.85
CA SER A 118 22.16 2.08 -4.36
C SER A 118 23.05 2.14 -3.10
N ASP A 119 23.06 1.10 -2.28
CA ASP A 119 23.96 0.99 -1.12
C ASP A 119 25.41 0.64 -1.50
N SER A 120 25.67 0.25 -2.76
CA SER A 120 27.01 -0.12 -3.23
C SER A 120 27.83 1.05 -3.82
N THR A 121 27.27 2.27 -3.92
CA THR A 121 27.98 3.44 -4.49
C THR A 121 28.50 4.46 -3.47
N SER A 122 28.33 4.22 -2.17
CA SER A 122 28.84 5.10 -1.12
C SER A 122 29.75 4.34 -0.14
N GLN A 123 30.83 3.75 -0.66
CA GLN A 123 32.03 3.67 0.16
C GLN A 123 32.73 5.03 0.10
N PRO A 124 32.75 5.82 1.19
CA PRO A 124 33.70 6.89 1.28
C PRO A 124 35.09 6.25 1.33
N LEU A 125 35.90 6.44 0.29
CA LEU A 125 37.35 6.35 0.38
C LEU A 125 37.81 7.47 1.33
N GLU A 126 37.65 7.26 2.64
CA GLU A 126 38.19 8.14 3.66
C GLU A 126 39.71 7.92 3.76
N ASN A 127 40.38 8.87 3.14
CA ASN A 127 41.69 9.44 3.40
C ASN A 127 42.46 9.00 4.67
N LYS A 128 43.75 8.68 4.43
CA LYS A 128 44.94 8.91 5.28
C LYS A 128 45.20 8.03 6.52
N GLY A 129 46.14 7.09 6.30
CA GLY A 129 47.46 7.22 6.93
C GLY A 129 47.94 6.01 7.73
N LYS A 130 48.87 5.22 7.15
CA LYS A 130 50.23 4.97 7.68
C LYS A 130 50.99 3.92 6.83
N LYS A 131 52.04 4.43 6.18
CA LYS A 131 53.38 3.85 5.95
C LYS A 131 53.50 2.42 5.41
N GLY A 132 53.95 2.33 4.15
CA GLY A 132 54.75 1.21 3.64
C GLY A 132 54.48 0.94 2.17
N GLY A 133 55.41 1.33 1.28
CA GLY A 133 55.34 0.89 -0.13
C GLY A 133 56.05 1.80 -1.14
N VAL A 134 57.39 1.81 -1.07
CA VAL A 134 58.39 1.97 -2.15
C VAL A 134 58.08 2.91 -3.33
N ASP A 135 58.84 4.02 -3.41
CA ASP A 135 59.04 4.80 -4.62
C ASP A 135 59.64 3.93 -5.75
N ILE A 136 58.95 3.85 -6.90
CA ILE A 136 59.52 3.35 -8.14
C ILE A 136 59.53 4.51 -9.13
N TYR A 137 60.71 5.07 -9.36
CA TYR A 137 61.01 5.95 -10.50
C TYR A 137 61.33 5.09 -11.72
N VAL A 138 60.69 5.39 -12.85
CA VAL A 138 61.10 4.95 -14.20
C VAL A 138 61.11 6.16 -15.13
#